data_AF-A0A9D8TVF6-F1
#
_entry.id   AF-A0A9D8TVF6-F1
#
_cell.length_a   1.000
_cell.length_b   1.000
_cell.length_c   1.000
_cell.angle_alpha   90.00
_cell.angle_beta   90.00
_cell.angle_gamma   90.00
#
_symmetry.space_group_name_H-M   'P 1'
#
loop_
_entity.id
_entity.type
_entity.pdbx_description
1 polymer ?
#
loop_
_entity_poly.entity_id
_entity_poly.type
_entity_poly.pdbx_seq_one_letter_code
_entity_poly.pdbx_strand_id
1 'polypeptide(L)'
;MLISRTVLAALGIIEICMLLRAILSFFVDQESVLLTFCIAVTEPVILPFRAMLSRFESLERIPFDIPFLVTYVALAILGGLLPVVT
;
A
#
# COMPACT_ATOMS: atom_id res chain seq x y z
N MET A 1 6.08 -17.09 16.72
CA MET A 1 6.74 -17.63 15.52
C MET A 1 5.82 -17.83 14.31
N LEU A 2 4.75 -18.64 14.37
CA LEU A 2 3.88 -18.85 13.20
C LEU A 2 3.09 -17.58 12.82
N ILE A 3 2.46 -16.92 13.80
CA ILE A 3 1.67 -15.68 13.59
C ILE A 3 2.54 -14.59 12.96
N SER A 4 3.73 -14.30 13.51
CA SER A 4 4.63 -13.28 12.96
C SER A 4 4.99 -13.58 11.50
N ARG A 5 5.26 -14.84 11.15
CA ARG A 5 5.56 -15.24 9.75
C ARG A 5 4.37 -15.05 8.83
N THR A 6 3.16 -15.40 9.27
CA THR A 6 1.94 -15.20 8.49
C THR A 6 1.66 -13.71 8.27
N VAL A 7 1.86 -12.87 9.30
CA VAL A 7 1.72 -11.42 9.19
C VAL A 7 2.75 -10.84 8.22
N LEU A 8 4.02 -11.22 8.34
CA LEU A 8 5.08 -10.76 7.43
C LEU A 8 4.79 -11.17 5.97
N ALA A 9 4.31 -12.40 5.75
CA ALA A 9 3.92 -12.85 4.42
C ALA A 9 2.75 -12.03 3.86
N ALA A 10 1.73 -11.74 4.68
CA ALA A 10 0.61 -10.92 4.28
C ALA A 10 1.04 -9.48 3.94
N LEU A 11 1.88 -8.87 4.78
CA LEU A 11 2.46 -7.54 4.53
C LEU A 11 3.24 -7.52 3.21
N GLY A 12 4.11 -8.50 2.98
CA GLY A 12 4.89 -8.60 1.74
C GLY A 12 4.01 -8.77 0.50
N ILE A 13 2.92 -9.55 0.58
CA ILE A 13 1.96 -9.67 -0.53
C ILE A 13 1.30 -8.33 -0.83
N ILE A 14 0.87 -7.59 0.20
CA ILE A 14 0.25 -6.26 0.03
C ILE A 14 1.26 -5.29 -0.60
N GLU A 15 2.51 -5.25 -0.13
CA GLU A 15 3.56 -4.40 -0.68
C GLU A 15 3.88 -4.73 -2.14
N ILE A 16 3.92 -6.02 -2.50
CA ILE A 16 4.11 -6.44 -3.89
C ILE A 16 2.91 -6.00 -4.74
N CYS A 17 1.68 -6.15 -4.25
CA CYS A 17 0.48 -5.67 -4.96
C CYS A 17 0.49 -4.15 -5.12
N MET A 18 0.99 -3.39 -4.13
CA MET A 18 1.17 -1.94 -4.24
C MET A 18 2.20 -1.62 -5.33
N LEU A 19 3.39 -2.23 -5.29
CA LEU A 19 4.42 -2.00 -6.31
C LEU A 19 3.91 -2.34 -7.71
N LEU A 20 3.21 -3.47 -7.85
CA LEU A 20 2.61 -3.90 -9.11
C LEU A 20 1.54 -2.91 -9.58
N ARG A 21 0.64 -2.44 -8.69
CA ARG A 21 -0.33 -1.37 -9.00
C ARG A 21 0.37 -0.11 -9.51
N ALA A 22 1.43 0.32 -8.84
CA ALA A 22 2.18 1.50 -9.22
C ALA A 22 2.76 1.35 -10.63
N ILE A 23 3.44 0.23 -10.92
CA ILE A 23 3.99 -0.05 -12.26
C ILE A 23 2.87 -0.12 -13.30
N LEU A 24 1.84 -0.94 -13.08
CA LEU A 24 0.75 -1.15 -14.04
C LEU A 24 -0.01 0.14 -14.34
N SER A 25 -0.13 1.05 -13.37
CA SER A 25 -0.82 2.33 -13.57
C SER A 25 -0.18 3.23 -14.64
N PHE A 26 1.10 3.00 -14.97
CA PHE A 26 1.78 3.72 -16.06
C PHE A 26 1.58 3.09 -17.45
N PHE A 27 1.27 1.79 -17.51
CA PHE A 27 1.35 1.03 -18.76
C PHE A 27 0.03 0.41 -19.21
N VAL A 28 -0.97 0.32 -18.33
CA VAL A 28 -2.18 -0.45 -18.58
C VAL A 28 -3.43 0.38 -18.30
N ASP A 29 -4.45 0.19 -19.14
CA ASP A 29 -5.75 0.81 -18.98
C ASP A 29 -6.47 0.37 -17.69
N GLN A 30 -7.36 1.22 -17.20
CA GLN A 30 -8.09 0.99 -15.96
C GLN A 30 -9.04 -0.21 -16.00
N GLU A 31 -9.39 -0.70 -17.19
CA GLU A 31 -10.22 -1.91 -17.37
C GLU A 31 -9.42 -3.22 -17.20
N SER A 32 -8.10 -3.14 -17.00
CA SER A 32 -7.30 -4.33 -16.75
C SER A 32 -7.70 -5.04 -15.48
N VAL A 33 -8.00 -6.33 -15.61
CA VAL A 33 -8.33 -7.23 -14.51
C VAL A 33 -7.21 -7.25 -13.46
N LEU A 34 -5.96 -7.24 -13.90
CA LEU A 34 -4.82 -7.29 -12.99
C LEU A 34 -4.65 -5.98 -12.20
N LEU A 35 -4.79 -4.83 -12.87
CA LEU A 35 -4.74 -3.53 -12.20
C LEU A 35 -5.90 -3.38 -11.20
N THR A 36 -7.11 -3.75 -11.61
CA THR A 36 -8.31 -3.74 -10.76
C THR A 36 -8.14 -4.65 -9.54
N PHE A 37 -7.56 -5.84 -9.72
CA PHE A 37 -7.24 -6.75 -8.63
C PHE A 37 -6.26 -6.10 -7.64
N CYS A 38 -5.17 -5.52 -8.13
CA CYS A 38 -4.20 -4.86 -7.25
C CYS A 38 -4.82 -3.67 -6.51
N ILE A 39 -5.71 -2.89 -7.14
CA ILE A 39 -6.48 -1.84 -6.48
C ILE A 39 -7.34 -2.43 -5.36
N ALA A 40 -8.13 -3.47 -5.65
CA ALA A 40 -9.04 -4.08 -4.68
C ALA A 40 -8.32 -4.63 -3.43
N VAL A 41 -7.13 -5.20 -3.62
CA VAL A 41 -6.31 -5.73 -2.50
C VAL A 41 -5.69 -4.60 -1.68
N THR A 42 -5.23 -3.53 -2.32
CA THR A 42 -4.43 -2.49 -1.66
C THR A 42 -5.25 -1.34 -1.08
N GLU A 43 -6.39 -0.99 -1.70
CA GLU A 43 -7.17 0.19 -1.31
C GLU A 43 -7.69 0.13 0.14
N PRO A 44 -8.18 -1.01 0.68
CA PRO A 44 -8.60 -1.08 2.09
C PRO A 44 -7.48 -0.72 3.07
N VAL A 45 -6.23 -0.97 2.70
CA VAL A 45 -5.04 -0.66 3.51
C VAL A 45 -4.61 0.80 3.34
N ILE A 46 -4.79 1.37 2.14
CA ILE A 46 -4.46 2.76 1.82
C ILE A 46 -5.52 3.73 2.37
N LEU A 47 -6.79 3.34 2.36
CA LEU A 47 -7.94 4.16 2.75
C LEU A 47 -7.79 4.84 4.13
N PRO A 48 -7.33 4.16 5.21
CA PRO A 48 -7.12 4.84 6.49
C PRO A 48 -6.09 5.96 6.39
N PHE A 49 -4.97 5.74 5.68
CA PHE A 49 -3.96 6.79 5.46
C PHE A 49 -4.50 7.92 4.60
N ARG A 50 -5.34 7.60 3.60
CA ARG A 50 -6.02 8.60 2.77
C ARG A 50 -6.94 9.48 3.62
N ALA A 51 -7.73 8.88 4.51
CA ALA A 51 -8.60 9.61 5.42
C ALA A 51 -7.83 10.40 6.50
N MET A 52 -6.65 9.93 6.91
CA MET A 52 -5.78 10.67 7.82
C MET A 52 -5.16 11.90 7.15
N LEU A 53 -4.72 11.75 5.90
CA LEU A 53 -4.00 12.77 5.16
C LEU A 53 -4.91 13.77 4.43
N SER A 54 -6.19 13.45 4.20
CA SER A 54 -7.16 14.38 3.61
C SER A 54 -7.38 15.66 4.44
N ARG A 55 -6.92 15.68 5.69
CA ARG A 55 -6.92 16.88 6.54
C ARG A 55 -5.90 17.93 6.09
N PHE A 56 -4.97 17.57 5.21
CA PHE A 56 -3.92 18.46 4.72
C PHE A 56 -4.15 18.79 3.25
N GLU A 57 -4.88 19.88 2.97
CA GLU A 57 -5.17 20.34 1.61
C GLU A 57 -3.92 20.50 0.72
N SER A 58 -2.78 20.84 1.32
CA SER A 58 -1.50 20.97 0.61
C SER A 58 -1.05 19.66 -0.05
N LEU A 59 -1.41 18.50 0.51
CA LEU A 59 -1.04 17.19 -0.04
C LEU A 59 -1.91 16.79 -1.24
N GLU A 60 -3.13 17.30 -1.34
CA GLU A 60 -4.02 17.04 -2.49
C GLU A 60 -3.55 17.76 -3.77
N ARG A 61 -2.75 18.82 -3.63
CA ARG A 61 -2.22 19.60 -4.76
C ARG A 61 -0.99 18.97 -5.42
N ILE A 62 -0.46 17.89 -4.85
CA ILE A 62 0.74 17.22 -5.36
C ILE A 62 0.31 16.20 -6.44
N PRO A 63 1.00 16.12 -7.58
CA PRO A 63 0.66 15.18 -8.66
C PRO A 63 0.94 13.70 -8.32
N PHE A 64 1.31 13.39 -7.07
CA PHE A 64 1.64 12.05 -6.59
C PHE A 64 0.63 11.61 -5.53
N ASP A 65 0.26 10.33 -5.52
CA ASP A 65 -0.61 9.76 -4.48
C ASP A 65 0.18 9.61 -3.16
N ILE A 66 0.24 10.69 -2.38
CA ILE A 66 0.94 10.72 -1.09
C ILE A 66 0.39 9.66 -0.11
N PRO A 67 -0.93 9.48 0.04
CA PRO A 67 -1.48 8.38 0.85
C PRO A 67 -0.94 7.01 0.47
N PHE A 68 -0.81 6.73 -0.83
CA PHE A 68 -0.24 5.48 -1.30
C PHE A 68 1.21 5.32 -0.86
N LEU A 69 2.06 6.34 -1.05
CA LEU A 69 3.47 6.31 -0.65
C LEU A 69 3.63 6.14 0.86
N VAL A 70 2.86 6.91 1.65
CA VAL A 70 2.89 6.83 3.11
C VAL A 70 2.47 5.45 3.61
N THR A 71 1.44 4.86 2.99
CA THR A 71 1.00 3.50 3.31
C THR A 71 2.12 2.50 3.06
N TYR A 72 2.77 2.56 1.89
CA TYR A 72 3.86 1.65 1.55
C TYR A 72 5.02 1.73 2.56
N VAL A 73 5.47 2.95 2.89
CA VAL A 73 6.55 3.16 3.87
C VAL A 73 6.14 2.67 5.26
N ALA A 74 4.89 2.90 5.67
CA ALA A 74 4.38 2.44 6.96
C ALA A 74 4.37 0.91 7.08
N LEU A 75 3.94 0.20 6.03
CA LEU A 75 3.98 -1.27 5.98
C LEU A 75 5.42 -1.80 6.02
N ALA A 76 6.35 -1.16 5.31
CA ALA A 76 7.76 -1.55 5.29
C ALA A 76 8.40 -1.40 6.68
N ILE A 77 8.10 -0.31 7.38
CA ILE A 77 8.54 -0.10 8.77
C ILE A 77 7.92 -1.16 9.68
N LEU A 78 6.61 -1.41 9.56
CA LEU A 78 5.92 -2.42 10.36
C LEU A 78 6.52 -3.82 10.14
N GLY A 79 6.80 -4.19 8.90
CA GLY A 79 7.44 -5.44 8.53
C GLY A 79 8.87 -5.56 9.05
N GLY A 80 9.63 -4.46 9.09
CA GLY A 80 10.97 -4.41 9.68
C GLY A 80 10.98 -4.47 11.21
N LEU A 81 9.95 -3.93 11.87
CA LEU A 81 9.82 -3.93 13.33
C LEU A 81 9.26 -5.23 13.89
N LEU A 82 8.38 -5.93 13.16
CA LEU A 82 7.72 -7.15 13.65
C LEU A 82 8.72 -8.23 14.15
N PRO A 83 9.83 -8.54 13.44
CA PRO A 83 10.83 -9.51 13.89
C PRO A 83 11.66 -9.04 15.09
N VAL A 84 11.74 -7.72 15.33
CA VAL A 84 12.50 -7.16 16.46
C VAL A 84 11.75 -7.34 17.78
N VAL A 85 10.42 -7.40 17.73
CA VAL A 85 9.54 -7.38 18.91
C VAL A 85 9.01 -8.77 19.28
N THR A 86 9.18 -9.79 18.42
CA THR A 86 8.69 -11.17 18.64
C THR A 86 9.81 -12.20 18.71
#